data_AF-A0A442U687-F1
#
_entry.id   AF-A0A442U687-F1
#
_cell.length_a   1.000
_cell.length_b   1.000
_cell.length_c   1.000
_cell.angle_alpha   90.00
_cell.angle_beta   90.00
_cell.angle_gamma   90.00
#
_symmetry.space_group_name_H-M   'P 1'
#
loop_
_entity.id
_entity.type
_entity.pdbx_description
1 polymer ?
#
loop_
_entity_poly.entity_id
_entity_poly.type
_entity_poly.pdbx_seq_one_letter_code
_entity_poly.pdbx_strand_id
1 'polypeptide(L)'
;MIDWDHNRKFRYTEDAPPAEWPEGIRGISGQGLSLLGINPKTNTLHWDGQELAIEKRLANFERGMALVVTIATVVIACVEVGRAVGWFEQ
;
A
#
# COMPACT_ATOMS: atom_id res chain seq x y z
N MET A 1 -2.30 -25.09 -27.20
CA MET A 1 -1.85 -23.69 -27.14
C MET A 1 -2.73 -22.99 -26.11
N ILE A 2 -2.15 -22.19 -25.22
CA ILE A 2 -2.94 -21.46 -24.22
C ILE A 2 -3.75 -20.38 -24.94
N ASP A 3 -5.06 -20.34 -24.69
CA ASP A 3 -5.94 -19.29 -25.21
C ASP A 3 -5.93 -18.09 -24.25
N TRP A 4 -5.13 -17.09 -24.61
CA TRP A 4 -4.94 -15.90 -23.79
C TRP A 4 -6.18 -14.99 -23.76
N ASP A 5 -6.95 -14.95 -24.85
CA ASP A 5 -8.15 -14.12 -24.93
C ASP A 5 -9.28 -14.68 -24.07
N HIS A 6 -9.40 -16.00 -24.01
CA HIS A 6 -10.31 -16.66 -23.08
C HIS A 6 -9.95 -16.32 -21.62
N ASN A 7 -8.67 -16.41 -21.25
CA ASN A 7 -8.24 -16.12 -19.87
C ASN A 7 -8.47 -14.66 -19.48
N ARG A 8 -8.27 -13.70 -20.41
CA ARG A 8 -8.58 -12.29 -20.20
C ARG A 8 -10.07 -12.03 -20.01
N LYS A 9 -10.92 -12.74 -20.75
CA LYS A 9 -12.38 -12.63 -20.64
C LYS A 9 -12.91 -13.15 -19.31
N PHE A 10 -12.35 -14.25 -18.82
CA PHE A 10 -12.76 -14.90 -17.57
C PHE A 10 -11.81 -14.63 -16.42
N ARG A 11 -11.29 -13.40 -16.30
CA ARG A 11 -10.24 -13.06 -15.32
C ARG A 11 -10.68 -13.03 -13.85
N TYR A 12 -11.98 -12.88 -13.58
CA TYR A 12 -12.55 -12.83 -12.23
C TYR A 12 -13.39 -14.07 -11.96
N THR A 13 -13.45 -14.50 -10.71
CA THR A 13 -14.42 -15.52 -10.30
C THR A 13 -15.84 -14.95 -10.35
N GLU A 14 -16.81 -15.83 -10.61
CA GLU A 14 -18.24 -15.50 -10.56
C GLU A 14 -18.78 -15.52 -9.13
N ASP A 15 -18.05 -16.15 -8.21
CA ASP A 15 -18.39 -16.21 -6.79
C ASP A 15 -18.30 -14.82 -6.13
N ALA A 16 -19.18 -14.59 -5.17
CA ALA A 16 -19.11 -13.38 -4.36
C ALA A 16 -17.79 -13.35 -3.57
N PRO A 17 -17.06 -12.21 -3.57
CA PRO A 17 -15.90 -12.07 -2.72
C PRO A 17 -16.33 -12.16 -1.24
N PRO A 18 -15.42 -12.60 -0.34
CA PRO A 18 -15.68 -12.58 1.09
C PRO A 18 -16.12 -11.19 1.58
N ALA A 19 -17.04 -11.15 2.55
CA ALA A 19 -17.66 -9.90 3.01
C ALA A 19 -16.67 -8.94 3.68
N GLU A 20 -15.55 -9.46 4.17
CA GLU A 20 -14.46 -8.69 4.77
C GLU A 20 -13.56 -7.98 3.75
N TRP A 21 -13.73 -8.24 2.45
CA TRP A 21 -12.95 -7.58 1.42
C TRP A 21 -13.46 -6.15 1.18
N PRO A 22 -12.56 -5.18 0.96
CA PRO A 22 -12.93 -3.84 0.53
C PRO A 22 -13.82 -3.84 -0.71
N GLU A 23 -14.72 -2.85 -0.80
CA GLU A 23 -15.60 -2.69 -1.94
C GLU A 23 -14.84 -2.62 -3.27
N GLY A 24 -15.38 -3.29 -4.30
CA GLY A 24 -14.80 -3.32 -5.64
C GLY A 24 -13.71 -4.37 -5.85
N ILE A 25 -13.27 -5.09 -4.80
CA ILE A 25 -12.31 -6.19 -4.94
C ILE A 25 -13.06 -7.48 -5.31
N ARG A 26 -12.58 -8.16 -6.35
CA ARG A 26 -13.11 -9.45 -6.81
C ARG A 26 -12.02 -10.52 -6.79
N GLY A 27 -12.42 -11.76 -6.50
CA GLY A 27 -11.53 -12.90 -6.57
C GLY A 27 -11.03 -13.11 -8.01
N ILE A 28 -9.77 -13.52 -8.13
CA ILE A 28 -9.18 -13.94 -9.39
C ILE A 28 -9.62 -15.38 -9.67
N SER A 29 -10.06 -15.67 -10.88
CA SER A 29 -10.41 -17.05 -11.29
C SER A 29 -9.16 -17.90 -11.55
N GLY A 30 -9.32 -19.23 -11.65
CA GLY A 30 -8.23 -20.13 -12.04
C GLY A 30 -7.61 -19.76 -13.41
N GLN A 31 -8.42 -19.30 -14.36
CA GLN A 31 -7.97 -18.83 -15.67
C GLN A 31 -7.24 -17.50 -15.55
N GLY A 32 -7.74 -16.58 -14.72
CA GLY A 32 -7.12 -15.29 -14.46
C GLY A 32 -5.72 -15.43 -13.84
N LEU A 33 -5.51 -16.41 -12.95
CA LEU A 33 -4.19 -16.68 -12.35
C LEU A 33 -3.09 -16.95 -13.39
N SER A 34 -3.43 -17.48 -14.56
CA SER A 34 -2.45 -17.71 -15.64
C SER A 34 -1.88 -16.42 -16.24
N LEU A 35 -2.53 -15.27 -16.00
CA LEU A 35 -2.04 -13.94 -16.41
C LEU A 35 -1.03 -13.37 -15.41
N LEU A 36 -0.85 -14.02 -14.25
CA LEU A 36 0.18 -13.66 -13.27
C LEU A 36 1.53 -14.24 -13.71
N GLY A 37 2.53 -13.37 -13.80
CA GLY A 37 3.89 -13.73 -14.15
C GLY A 37 4.91 -13.18 -13.15
N ILE A 38 6.05 -13.84 -13.05
CA ILE A 38 7.20 -13.34 -12.30
C ILE A 38 8.32 -13.06 -13.30
N ASN A 39 8.90 -11.87 -13.23
CA ASN A 39 10.11 -11.58 -13.99
C ASN A 39 11.33 -12.12 -13.21
N PRO A 40 12.04 -13.15 -13.71
CA PRO A 40 13.14 -13.77 -12.97
C PRO A 40 14.38 -12.88 -12.84
N LYS A 41 14.48 -11.80 -13.62
CA LYS A 41 15.63 -10.88 -13.57
C LYS A 41 15.47 -9.82 -12.48
N THR A 42 14.24 -9.33 -12.30
CA THR A 42 13.92 -8.22 -11.38
C THR A 42 13.19 -8.71 -10.13
N ASN A 43 12.75 -9.96 -10.10
CA ASN A 43 11.86 -10.52 -9.07
C ASN A 43 10.57 -9.71 -8.86
N THR A 44 10.12 -9.00 -9.90
CA THR A 44 8.87 -8.24 -9.88
C THR A 44 7.70 -9.12 -10.30
N LEU A 45 6.56 -8.88 -9.69
CA LEU A 45 5.30 -9.53 -10.03
C LEU A 45 4.63 -8.75 -11.16
N HIS A 46 4.13 -9.44 -12.18
CA HIS A 46 3.43 -8.83 -13.31
C HIS A 46 2.05 -9.46 -13.49
N TRP A 47 1.09 -8.65 -13.93
CA TRP A 47 -0.24 -9.07 -14.34
C TRP A 47 -0.49 -8.67 -15.79
N ASP A 48 -0.69 -9.65 -16.68
CA ASP A 48 -0.85 -9.43 -18.13
C ASP A 48 0.26 -8.52 -18.71
N GLY A 49 1.48 -8.67 -18.21
CA GLY A 49 2.67 -7.89 -18.59
C GLY A 49 2.87 -6.57 -17.83
N GLN A 50 1.86 -6.06 -17.14
CA GLN A 50 1.98 -4.85 -16.32
C GLN A 50 2.58 -5.17 -14.94
N GLU A 51 3.53 -4.38 -14.48
CA GLU A 51 4.13 -4.57 -13.16
C GLU A 51 3.11 -4.27 -12.05
N LEU A 52 2.95 -5.20 -11.12
CA LEU A 52 2.11 -5.04 -9.93
C LEU A 52 2.93 -4.35 -8.84
N ALA A 53 2.67 -3.06 -8.63
CA ALA A 53 3.19 -2.35 -7.48
C ALA A 53 2.45 -2.83 -6.22
N ILE A 54 3.14 -3.61 -5.39
CA ILE A 54 2.65 -3.88 -4.04
C ILE A 54 2.91 -2.61 -3.24
N GLU A 55 1.91 -1.72 -3.16
CA GLU A 55 1.97 -0.61 -2.22
C GLU A 55 2.06 -1.20 -0.80
N LYS A 56 3.26 -1.16 -0.23
CA LYS A 56 3.42 -1.24 1.22
C LYS A 56 2.81 0.03 1.78
N ARG A 57 1.49 0.03 2.02
CA ARG A 57 0.87 1.07 2.84
C ARG A 57 1.64 1.09 4.14
N LEU A 58 2.29 2.21 4.43
CA LEU A 58 2.88 2.44 5.74
C LEU A 58 1.80 2.10 6.76
N ALA A 59 2.09 1.15 7.65
CA ALA A 59 1.14 0.69 8.63
C ALA A 59 0.69 1.90 9.47
N ASN A 60 -0.53 1.88 10.02
CA ASN A 60 -1.02 2.95 10.90
C ASN A 60 -0.02 3.32 12.01
N PHE A 61 0.83 2.37 12.39
CA PHE A 61 1.96 2.54 13.30
C PHE A 61 3.01 3.57 12.84
N GLU A 62 3.46 3.52 11.58
CA GLU A 62 4.47 4.45 11.06
C GLU A 62 3.92 5.87 10.93
N ARG A 63 2.62 6.01 10.59
CA ARG A 63 1.92 7.29 10.64
C ARG A 63 1.83 7.85 12.06
N GLY A 64 1.57 6.99 13.04
CA GLY A 64 1.58 7.36 14.46
C GLY A 64 2.95 7.86 14.92
N MET A 65 4.02 7.14 14.56
CA MET A 65 5.39 7.57 14.88
C MET A 65 5.74 8.92 14.24
N ALA A 66 5.38 9.13 12.97
CA ALA A 66 5.62 10.40 12.30
C ALA A 66 4.90 11.57 12.99
N LEU A 67 3.67 11.35 13.47
CA LEU A 67 2.90 12.36 14.20
C LEU A 67 3.53 12.70 15.56
N VAL A 68 3.97 11.69 16.32
CA VAL A 68 4.67 11.89 17.60
C VAL A 68 5.97 12.68 17.40
N VAL A 69 6.77 12.30 16.41
CA VAL A 69 8.02 13.02 16.08
C VAL A 69 7.74 14.48 15.73
N THR A 70 6.73 14.73 14.88
CA THR A 70 6.36 16.09 14.48
C THR A 70 5.94 16.94 15.67
N ILE A 71 5.12 16.39 16.58
CA ILE A 71 4.70 17.11 17.79
C ILE A 71 5.91 17.41 18.67
N ALA A 72 6.80 16.44 18.89
CA ALA A 72 8.00 16.63 19.70
C ALA A 72 8.89 17.75 19.13
N THR A 73 9.10 17.77 17.81
CA THR A 73 9.88 18.83 17.15
C THR A 73 9.26 20.21 17.34
N VAL A 74 7.94 20.33 17.22
CA VAL A 74 7.23 21.61 17.42
C VAL A 74 7.34 22.07 18.87
N VAL A 75 7.16 21.17 19.84
CA VAL A 75 7.27 21.51 21.28
C VAL A 75 8.68 21.99 21.61
N ILE A 76 9.70 21.29 21.13
CA ILE A 76 11.11 21.69 21.33
C ILE A 76 11.34 23.08 20.74
N ALA A 77 10.89 23.34 19.52
CA ALA A 77 11.03 24.65 18.89
C ALA A 77 10.33 25.76 19.70
N CYS A 78 9.12 25.53 20.21
CA CYS A 78 8.43 26.50 21.07
C CYS A 78 9.18 26.75 22.39
N VAL A 79 9.73 25.71 23.01
CA VAL A 79 10.53 25.84 24.24
C VAL A 79 11.80 26.65 23.96
N GLU A 80 12.50 26.38 22.87
CA GLU A 80 13.71 27.12 22.50
C GLU A 80 13.42 28.60 22.24
N VAL A 81 12.35 28.91 21.50
CA VAL A 81 11.91 30.30 21.27
C VAL A 81 11.52 30.97 22.59
N GLY A 82 10.75 30.30 23.44
CA GLY A 82 10.35 30.85 24.74
C GLY A 82 11.56 31.11 25.66
N ARG A 83 12.57 30.25 25.64
CA ARG A 83 13.83 30.49 26.35
C ARG A 83 14.61 31.66 25.76
N ALA A 84 14.63 31.81 24.44
CA ALA A 84 15.33 32.91 23.77
C ALA A 84 14.72 34.29 24.05
N VAL A 85 13.41 34.36 24.30
CA VAL A 85 12.67 35.62 24.59
C VAL A 85 12.54 35.88 26.10
N GLY A 86 13.16 35.06 26.96
CA GLY A 86 13.17 35.24 28.41
C GLY A 86 11.86 34.85 29.11
N TRP A 87 10.99 34.08 28.46
CA TRP A 87 9.69 33.69 29.01
C TRP A 87 9.78 32.69 30.17
N PHE A 88 10.90 31.97 30.27
CA PHE A 88 11.16 30.92 31.27
C PHE A 88 12.28 31.28 32.25
N GLU A 89 12.73 32.53 32.26
CA GLU A 89 13.63 33.03 33.30
C GLU A 89 12.80 33.38 34.55
N GLN A 90 12.95 32.56 35.60
CA GLN A 90 12.66 32.90 36.98
C GLN A 90 13.99 33.09 37.71
#